data_AF-A0A9E6D2F3-F1
#
_entry.id   AF-A0A9E6D2F3-F1
#
_cell.length_a   1.000
_cell.length_b   1.000
_cell.length_c   1.000
_cell.angle_alpha   90.00
_cell.angle_beta   90.00
_cell.angle_gamma   90.00
#
_symmetry.space_group_name_H-M   'P 1'
#
loop_
_entity.id
_entity.type
_entity.pdbx_description
1 polymer ?
#
loop_
_entity_poly.entity_id
_entity_poly.type
_entity_poly.pdbx_seq_one_letter_code
_entity_poly.pdbx_strand_id
1 'polypeptide(L)'
;MKKTKILNYINGELVAPVANEWIDNYDPSNGEVYSLIPNSSEADVENAYQAAADAFPSWSNTTLEERSKILSKIALLIEENLEEFVAAESQDNGKPLSLARAVDIPRASSNFQFFANAITQFSSESHESVGLNAFNFTLRSPIGVVGCISPWNLPLYLFSWKIAPALATGNTVVAKPSEVTPMTAYLLSRICNEAGLPKGVLNIVHGLGHT
;
A
#
# COMPACT_ATOMS: atom_id res chain seq x y z
N MET A 1 -27.77 13.68 -2.93
CA MET A 1 -26.40 14.08 -2.48
C MET A 1 -25.40 13.49 -3.46
N LYS A 2 -24.31 14.19 -3.77
CA LYS A 2 -23.28 13.69 -4.71
C LYS A 2 -22.50 12.57 -4.00
N LYS A 3 -22.55 11.34 -4.52
CA LYS A 3 -21.82 10.19 -3.96
C LYS A 3 -20.31 10.47 -3.98
N THR A 4 -19.61 10.11 -2.91
CA THR A 4 -18.14 10.20 -2.84
C THR A 4 -17.53 9.29 -3.90
N LYS A 5 -16.53 9.79 -4.63
CA LYS A 5 -15.77 9.00 -5.61
C LYS A 5 -14.39 8.70 -5.04
N ILE A 6 -14.09 7.42 -4.86
CA ILE A 6 -12.72 6.95 -4.64
C ILE A 6 -11.95 7.14 -5.94
N LEU A 7 -10.66 7.46 -5.87
CA LEU A 7 -9.81 7.64 -7.04
C LEU A 7 -8.65 6.64 -6.97
N ASN A 8 -8.11 6.29 -8.14
CA ASN A 8 -6.84 5.58 -8.19
C ASN A 8 -5.74 6.49 -7.65
N TYR A 9 -4.73 5.91 -7.03
CA TYR A 9 -3.53 6.62 -6.63
C TYR A 9 -2.39 6.19 -7.55
N ILE A 10 -2.02 7.05 -8.51
CA ILE A 10 -0.99 6.73 -9.51
C ILE A 10 0.00 7.87 -9.55
N ASN A 11 1.28 7.52 -9.44
CA ASN A 11 2.40 8.48 -9.49
C ASN A 11 2.27 9.64 -8.48
N GLY A 12 1.77 9.36 -7.27
CA GLY A 12 1.58 10.38 -6.24
C GLY A 12 0.31 11.23 -6.38
N GLU A 13 -0.53 10.98 -7.38
CA GLU A 13 -1.74 11.77 -7.66
C GLU A 13 -3.01 10.91 -7.56
N LEU A 14 -4.11 11.54 -7.15
CA LEU A 14 -5.44 10.92 -7.17
C LEU A 14 -6.11 11.15 -8.53
N VAL A 15 -6.34 10.07 -9.28
CA VAL A 15 -6.82 10.12 -10.67
C VAL A 15 -8.08 9.26 -10.89
N ALA A 16 -8.97 9.73 -11.76
CA ALA A 16 -10.13 8.96 -12.21
C ALA A 16 -9.68 7.83 -13.16
N PRO A 17 -10.47 6.75 -13.31
CA PRO A 17 -10.16 5.69 -14.28
C PRO A 17 -10.16 6.26 -15.71
N VAL A 18 -9.24 5.81 -16.56
CA VAL A 18 -9.08 6.28 -17.94
C VAL A 18 -10.37 6.15 -18.76
N ALA A 19 -11.07 5.02 -18.63
CA ALA A 19 -12.34 4.77 -19.31
C ALA A 19 -13.53 5.53 -18.70
N ASN A 20 -13.34 6.23 -17.57
CA ASN A 20 -14.38 6.89 -16.77
C ASN A 20 -15.53 5.94 -16.39
N GLU A 21 -15.23 4.65 -16.20
CA GLU A 21 -16.15 3.64 -15.72
C GLU A 21 -16.06 3.49 -14.19
N TRP A 22 -17.19 3.22 -13.55
CA TRP A 22 -17.32 3.25 -12.09
C TRP A 22 -18.13 2.05 -11.61
N ILE A 23 -17.76 1.54 -10.43
CA ILE A 23 -18.48 0.46 -9.73
C ILE A 23 -19.11 1.05 -8.48
N ASP A 24 -20.33 0.61 -8.18
CA ASP A 24 -21.01 0.95 -6.93
C ASP A 24 -20.31 0.29 -5.74
N ASN A 25 -20.02 1.09 -4.70
CA ASN A 25 -19.48 0.60 -3.44
C ASN A 25 -20.56 0.67 -2.34
N TYR A 26 -20.82 -0.46 -1.72
CA TYR A 26 -21.97 -0.69 -0.86
C TYR A 26 -21.59 -0.65 0.62
N ASP A 27 -22.46 -0.07 1.44
CA ASP A 27 -22.41 -0.25 2.88
C ASP A 27 -23.16 -1.55 3.22
N PRO A 28 -22.49 -2.59 3.71
CA PRO A 28 -23.11 -3.89 3.94
C PRO A 28 -24.11 -3.87 5.12
N SER A 29 -24.14 -2.83 5.95
CA SER A 29 -25.07 -2.74 7.08
C SER A 29 -26.51 -2.42 6.66
N ASN A 30 -26.68 -1.75 5.52
CA ASN A 30 -27.99 -1.33 4.99
C ASN A 30 -28.19 -1.68 3.50
N GLY A 31 -27.14 -2.11 2.79
CA GLY A 31 -27.17 -2.46 1.38
C GLY A 31 -27.22 -1.27 0.42
N GLU A 32 -27.02 -0.04 0.93
CA GLU A 32 -27.06 1.17 0.13
C GLU A 32 -25.68 1.50 -0.46
N VAL A 33 -25.68 2.10 -1.65
CA VAL A 33 -24.44 2.57 -2.28
C VAL A 33 -24.02 3.90 -1.66
N TYR A 34 -22.90 3.90 -0.95
CA TYR A 34 -22.40 5.08 -0.25
C TYR A 34 -21.27 5.80 -1.00
N SER A 35 -20.54 5.09 -1.87
CA SER A 35 -19.49 5.65 -2.72
C SER A 35 -19.40 4.95 -4.09
N LEU A 36 -18.54 5.47 -4.97
CA LEU A 36 -18.19 4.86 -6.25
C LEU A 36 -16.70 4.60 -6.29
N ILE A 37 -16.29 3.49 -6.89
CA ILE A 37 -14.88 3.15 -7.11
C ILE A 37 -14.56 3.10 -8.60
N PRO A 38 -13.30 3.36 -8.99
CA PRO A 38 -12.86 3.15 -10.36
C PRO A 38 -13.12 1.72 -10.83
N ASN A 39 -13.62 1.55 -12.05
CA ASN A 39 -13.48 0.31 -12.81
C ASN A 39 -12.22 0.44 -13.68
N SER A 40 -11.05 0.25 -13.07
CA SER A 40 -9.78 0.45 -13.77
C SER A 40 -9.61 -0.53 -14.92
N SER A 41 -9.12 -0.01 -16.04
CA SER A 41 -8.80 -0.76 -17.26
C SER A 41 -7.33 -1.22 -17.26
N GLU A 42 -6.96 -2.05 -18.23
CA GLU A 42 -5.55 -2.40 -18.49
C GLU A 42 -4.66 -1.16 -18.64
N ALA A 43 -5.17 -0.07 -19.21
CA ALA A 43 -4.44 1.19 -19.36
C ALA A 43 -4.13 1.86 -18.02
N ASP A 44 -5.04 1.77 -17.04
CA ASP A 44 -4.81 2.29 -15.69
C ASP A 44 -3.72 1.47 -14.97
N VAL A 45 -3.74 0.15 -15.14
CA VAL A 45 -2.73 -0.77 -14.60
C VAL A 45 -1.36 -0.51 -15.24
N GLU A 46 -1.32 -0.32 -16.55
CA GLU A 46 -0.09 0.02 -17.29
C GLU A 46 0.49 1.36 -16.83
N ASN A 47 -0.34 2.39 -16.67
CA ASN A 47 0.10 3.68 -16.14
C ASN A 47 0.69 3.54 -14.72
N ALA A 48 0.08 2.72 -13.86
CA ALA A 48 0.58 2.43 -12.53
C ALA A 48 1.91 1.66 -12.57
N TYR A 49 2.04 0.69 -13.48
CA TYR A 49 3.27 -0.06 -13.69
C TYR A 49 4.41 0.83 -14.17
N GLN A 50 4.18 1.68 -15.19
CA GLN A 50 5.20 2.61 -15.70
C GLN A 50 5.67 3.57 -14.61
N ALA A 51 4.75 4.14 -13.83
CA ALA A 51 5.11 4.99 -12.68
C ALA A 51 5.96 4.24 -11.64
N ALA A 52 5.64 2.98 -11.36
CA ALA A 52 6.42 2.14 -10.46
C ALA A 52 7.80 1.79 -11.02
N ALA A 53 7.89 1.50 -12.31
CA ALA A 53 9.14 1.19 -13.00
C ALA A 53 10.07 2.41 -13.04
N ASP A 54 9.55 3.59 -13.35
CA ASP A 54 10.30 4.85 -13.37
C ASP A 54 10.81 5.24 -11.97
N ALA A 55 10.02 4.99 -10.93
CA ALA A 55 10.40 5.28 -9.55
C ALA A 55 11.47 4.30 -9.01
N PHE A 56 11.47 3.04 -9.50
CA PHE A 56 12.26 1.95 -8.94
C PHE A 56 13.77 2.26 -8.83
N PRO A 57 14.48 2.74 -9.87
CA PRO A 57 15.91 3.03 -9.78
C PRO A 57 16.26 4.04 -8.68
N SER A 58 15.39 5.03 -8.42
CA SER A 58 15.64 6.01 -7.36
C SER A 58 15.34 5.45 -5.98
N TRP A 59 14.22 4.74 -5.83
CA TRP A 59 13.77 4.17 -4.56
C TRP A 59 14.64 3.00 -4.07
N SER A 60 15.06 2.12 -4.97
CA SER A 60 15.89 0.97 -4.64
C SER A 60 17.28 1.37 -4.12
N ASN A 61 17.74 2.58 -4.49
CA ASN A 61 19.05 3.12 -4.14
C ASN A 61 19.02 4.08 -2.94
N THR A 62 17.86 4.33 -2.31
CA THR A 62 17.81 5.09 -1.06
C THR A 62 18.49 4.32 0.08
N THR A 63 18.85 5.02 1.15
CA THR A 63 19.39 4.36 2.34
C THR A 63 18.29 3.60 3.10
N LEU A 64 18.69 2.67 3.97
CA LEU A 64 17.75 1.95 4.84
C LEU A 64 17.07 2.91 5.82
N GLU A 65 17.80 3.92 6.31
CA GLU A 65 17.31 4.95 7.22
C GLU A 65 16.24 5.83 6.57
N GLU A 66 16.44 6.22 5.30
CA GLU A 66 15.45 6.99 4.54
C GLU A 66 14.13 6.22 4.39
N ARG A 67 14.19 4.94 4.00
CA ARG A 67 13.01 4.08 3.89
C ARG A 67 12.33 3.88 5.25
N SER A 68 13.13 3.60 6.28
CA SER A 68 12.66 3.41 7.65
C SER A 68 11.91 4.64 8.18
N LYS A 69 12.44 5.84 7.94
CA LYS A 69 11.82 7.10 8.36
C LYS A 69 10.48 7.34 7.68
N ILE A 70 10.37 7.10 6.37
CA ILE A 70 9.11 7.27 5.64
C ILE A 70 8.06 6.28 6.14
N LEU A 71 8.42 4.99 6.29
CA LEU A 71 7.49 3.97 6.76
C LEU A 71 7.03 4.21 8.21
N SER A 72 7.93 4.66 9.10
CA SER A 72 7.55 5.06 10.46
C SER A 72 6.61 6.26 10.45
N LYS A 73 6.80 7.21 9.52
CA LYS A 73 5.89 8.35 9.36
C LYS A 73 4.51 7.92 8.84
N ILE A 74 4.43 6.93 7.94
CA ILE A 74 3.14 6.34 7.53
C ILE A 74 2.44 5.70 8.73
N ALA A 75 3.16 4.92 9.54
CA ALA A 75 2.59 4.32 10.76
C ALA A 75 2.00 5.38 11.71
N LEU A 76 2.77 6.43 12.00
CA LEU A 76 2.33 7.56 12.82
C LEU A 76 1.06 8.22 12.24
N LEU A 77 1.02 8.48 10.94
CA LEU A 77 -0.13 9.13 10.29
C LEU A 77 -1.39 8.24 10.30
N ILE A 78 -1.25 6.91 10.29
CA ILE A 78 -2.38 5.99 10.50
C ILE A 78 -2.96 6.19 11.91
N GLU A 79 -2.09 6.31 12.92
CA GLU A 79 -2.49 6.51 14.31
C GLU A 79 -3.11 7.89 14.56
N GLU A 80 -2.53 8.94 13.98
CA GLU A 80 -3.06 10.31 14.09
C GLU A 80 -4.44 10.45 13.42
N ASN A 81 -4.71 9.66 12.38
CA ASN A 81 -5.99 9.63 11.66
C ASN A 81 -6.86 8.41 12.04
N LEU A 82 -6.62 7.80 13.20
CA LEU A 82 -7.25 6.53 13.63
C LEU A 82 -8.76 6.52 13.44
N GLU A 83 -9.46 7.57 13.88
CA GLU A 83 -10.93 7.59 13.84
C GLU A 83 -11.49 7.69 12.41
N GLU A 84 -10.80 8.34 11.47
CA GLU A 84 -11.17 8.36 10.04
C GLU A 84 -11.05 6.96 9.44
N PHE A 85 -9.92 6.28 9.70
CA PHE A 85 -9.68 4.91 9.24
C PHE A 85 -10.64 3.90 9.87
N VAL A 86 -10.96 4.03 11.17
CA VAL A 86 -11.90 3.15 11.87
C VAL A 86 -13.31 3.28 11.30
N ALA A 87 -13.76 4.52 11.06
CA ALA A 87 -15.06 4.77 10.46
C ALA A 87 -15.13 4.17 9.04
N ALA A 88 -14.11 4.40 8.22
CA ALA A 88 -14.03 3.84 6.87
C ALA A 88 -14.00 2.31 6.87
N GLU A 89 -13.15 1.68 7.70
CA GLU A 89 -13.04 0.22 7.78
C GLU A 89 -14.36 -0.41 8.23
N SER A 90 -15.05 0.19 9.19
CA SER A 90 -16.34 -0.29 9.68
C SER A 90 -17.45 -0.13 8.64
N GLN A 91 -17.50 1.00 7.95
CA GLN A 91 -18.51 1.28 6.93
C GLN A 91 -18.37 0.39 5.70
N ASP A 92 -17.13 0.16 5.23
CA ASP A 92 -16.87 -0.60 4.01
C ASP A 92 -16.98 -2.13 4.24
N ASN A 93 -16.45 -2.61 5.37
CA ASN A 93 -16.44 -4.05 5.68
C ASN A 93 -17.67 -4.52 6.46
N GLY A 94 -18.35 -3.63 7.20
CA GLY A 94 -19.48 -3.97 8.07
C GLY A 94 -19.10 -4.46 9.46
N LYS A 95 -17.81 -4.50 9.81
CA LYS A 95 -17.34 -4.88 11.16
C LYS A 95 -17.70 -3.80 12.19
N PRO A 96 -17.91 -4.15 13.47
CA PRO A 96 -18.12 -3.15 14.51
C PRO A 96 -16.94 -2.18 14.67
N LEU A 97 -17.24 -0.89 14.91
CA LEU A 97 -16.23 0.14 15.18
C LEU A 97 -15.25 -0.25 16.29
N SER A 98 -15.74 -0.94 17.33
CA SER A 98 -14.90 -1.41 18.45
C SER A 98 -13.83 -2.40 17.98
N LEU A 99 -14.17 -3.28 17.04
CA LEU A 99 -13.23 -4.27 16.49
C LEU A 99 -12.22 -3.61 15.55
N ALA A 100 -12.69 -2.76 14.63
CA ALA A 100 -11.82 -2.00 13.73
C ALA A 100 -10.78 -1.16 14.50
N ARG A 101 -11.22 -0.50 15.59
CA ARG A 101 -10.37 0.32 16.46
C ARG A 101 -9.39 -0.49 17.30
N ALA A 102 -9.79 -1.64 17.81
CA ALA A 102 -8.95 -2.43 18.70
C ALA A 102 -7.94 -3.32 17.95
N VAL A 103 -8.22 -3.68 16.70
CA VAL A 103 -7.46 -4.70 15.97
C VAL A 103 -6.96 -4.21 14.61
N ASP A 104 -7.85 -3.89 13.68
CA ASP A 104 -7.48 -3.71 12.26
C ASP A 104 -6.55 -2.53 12.02
N ILE A 105 -6.97 -1.33 12.43
CA ILE A 105 -6.21 -0.10 12.17
C ILE A 105 -4.89 -0.06 12.96
N PRO A 106 -4.86 -0.40 14.27
CA PRO A 106 -3.60 -0.49 14.99
C PRO A 106 -2.62 -1.51 14.42
N ARG A 107 -3.12 -2.65 13.90
CA ARG A 107 -2.25 -3.64 13.26
C ARG A 107 -1.72 -3.16 11.92
N ALA A 108 -2.49 -2.40 11.15
CA ALA A 108 -1.98 -1.77 9.94
C ALA A 108 -0.82 -0.80 10.23
N SER A 109 -0.97 0.08 11.24
CA SER A 109 0.14 0.92 11.73
C SER A 109 1.34 0.07 12.15
N SER A 110 1.10 -0.95 12.99
CA SER A 110 2.14 -1.84 13.50
C SER A 110 2.92 -2.54 12.40
N ASN A 111 2.29 -2.87 11.26
CA ASN A 111 3.00 -3.47 10.11
C ASN A 111 4.03 -2.52 9.54
N PHE A 112 3.63 -1.27 9.27
CA PHE A 112 4.54 -0.25 8.76
C PHE A 112 5.68 0.00 9.75
N GLN A 113 5.36 0.16 11.04
CA GLN A 113 6.38 0.39 12.07
C GLN A 113 7.33 -0.81 12.24
N PHE A 114 6.79 -2.03 12.20
CA PHE A 114 7.60 -3.24 12.29
C PHE A 114 8.60 -3.32 11.15
N PHE A 115 8.15 -3.15 9.90
CA PHE A 115 9.05 -3.22 8.75
C PHE A 115 9.99 -2.02 8.68
N ALA A 116 9.57 -0.83 9.11
CA ALA A 116 10.47 0.31 9.25
C ALA A 116 11.67 0.00 10.15
N ASN A 117 11.43 -0.65 11.30
CA ASN A 117 12.49 -1.08 12.20
C ASN A 117 13.29 -2.25 11.61
N ALA A 118 12.61 -3.28 11.11
CA ALA A 118 13.23 -4.53 10.67
C ALA A 118 14.29 -4.33 9.60
N ILE A 119 14.08 -3.43 8.62
CA ILE A 119 15.06 -3.27 7.52
C ILE A 119 16.42 -2.76 7.97
N THR A 120 16.47 -2.05 9.11
CA THR A 120 17.72 -1.51 9.67
C THR A 120 18.54 -2.57 10.40
N GLN A 121 17.95 -3.75 10.65
CA GLN A 121 18.54 -4.82 11.46
C GLN A 121 19.04 -6.00 10.62
N PHE A 122 18.89 -5.95 9.29
CA PHE A 122 19.38 -7.00 8.40
C PHE A 122 20.85 -6.79 8.06
N SER A 123 21.65 -7.85 8.22
CA SER A 123 23.04 -7.90 7.77
C SER A 123 23.20 -8.82 6.56
N SER A 124 24.24 -8.57 5.78
CA SER A 124 24.72 -9.48 4.74
C SER A 124 25.76 -10.44 5.32
N GLU A 125 25.80 -11.65 4.80
CA GLU A 125 26.78 -12.66 5.20
C GLU A 125 28.01 -12.61 4.30
N SER A 126 29.18 -12.88 4.87
CA SER A 126 30.43 -13.05 4.12
C SER A 126 31.21 -14.24 4.63
N HIS A 127 31.85 -14.96 3.71
CA HIS A 127 32.58 -16.19 3.98
C HIS A 127 33.93 -16.17 3.25
N GLU A 128 34.99 -16.56 3.95
CA GLU A 128 36.27 -16.83 3.33
C GLU A 128 36.21 -18.13 2.51
N SER A 129 36.71 -18.09 1.28
CA SER A 129 37.06 -19.30 0.53
C SER A 129 38.41 -19.81 0.99
N VAL A 130 38.38 -20.69 2.00
CA VAL A 130 39.58 -21.30 2.60
C VAL A 130 40.51 -21.85 1.51
N GLY A 131 41.75 -21.36 1.49
CA GLY A 131 42.80 -21.79 0.55
C GLY A 131 42.77 -21.13 -0.83
N LEU A 132 41.78 -20.26 -1.11
CA LEU A 132 41.66 -19.55 -2.39
C LEU A 132 41.98 -18.05 -2.31
N ASN A 133 42.30 -17.53 -1.12
CA ASN A 133 42.54 -16.10 -0.88
C ASN A 133 41.42 -15.20 -1.44
N ALA A 134 40.17 -15.64 -1.27
CA ALA A 134 38.98 -14.98 -1.80
C ALA A 134 37.87 -14.89 -0.74
N PHE A 135 37.01 -13.88 -0.86
CA PHE A 135 35.81 -13.70 -0.03
C PHE A 135 34.56 -13.76 -0.90
N ASN A 136 33.51 -14.43 -0.39
CA ASN A 136 32.18 -14.42 -0.99
C ASN A 136 31.25 -13.64 -0.06
N PHE A 137 30.35 -12.86 -0.63
CA PHE A 137 29.31 -12.15 0.11
C PHE A 137 27.97 -12.33 -0.59
N THR A 138 26.90 -12.37 0.19
CA THR A 138 25.54 -12.48 -0.33
C THR A 138 24.81 -11.16 -0.09
N LEU A 139 24.39 -10.50 -1.18
CA LEU A 139 23.56 -9.30 -1.10
C LEU A 139 22.10 -9.66 -1.31
N ARG A 140 21.23 -8.97 -0.58
CA ARG A 140 19.78 -9.01 -0.79
C ARG A 140 19.36 -7.73 -1.50
N SER A 141 18.92 -7.85 -2.73
CA SER A 141 18.46 -6.73 -3.55
C SER A 141 16.94 -6.78 -3.71
N PRO A 142 16.26 -5.63 -3.86
CA PRO A 142 14.86 -5.62 -4.23
C PRO A 142 14.64 -6.34 -5.58
N ILE A 143 13.47 -6.94 -5.74
CA ILE A 143 13.11 -7.71 -6.92
C ILE A 143 12.61 -6.84 -8.08
N GLY A 144 12.14 -5.62 -7.82
CA GLY A 144 11.65 -4.71 -8.85
C GLY A 144 10.30 -4.08 -8.51
N VAL A 145 9.45 -3.99 -9.54
CA VAL A 145 8.02 -3.65 -9.39
C VAL A 145 7.26 -4.90 -8.94
N VAL A 146 6.42 -4.78 -7.91
CA VAL A 146 5.63 -5.91 -7.38
C VAL A 146 4.14 -5.63 -7.41
N GLY A 147 3.36 -6.64 -7.83
CA GLY A 147 1.90 -6.64 -7.76
C GLY A 147 1.40 -7.11 -6.39
N CYS A 148 0.59 -6.29 -5.70
CA CYS A 148 0.05 -6.60 -4.38
C CYS A 148 -1.48 -6.61 -4.37
N ILE A 149 -2.09 -7.79 -4.36
CA ILE A 149 -3.56 -7.94 -4.30
C ILE A 149 -3.97 -8.38 -2.88
N SER A 150 -4.93 -7.70 -2.26
CA SER A 150 -5.41 -8.00 -0.89
C SER A 150 -6.92 -8.33 -0.85
N PRO A 151 -7.34 -9.22 0.08
CA PRO A 151 -8.74 -9.59 0.24
C PRO A 151 -9.54 -8.53 1.04
N TRP A 152 -10.84 -8.77 1.19
CA TRP A 152 -11.81 -7.84 1.77
C TRP A 152 -12.07 -7.97 3.27
N ASN A 153 -11.61 -9.05 3.92
CA ASN A 153 -12.03 -9.39 5.29
C ASN A 153 -11.30 -8.59 6.37
N LEU A 154 -10.03 -8.26 6.15
CA LEU A 154 -9.24 -7.35 7.00
C LEU A 154 -8.53 -6.31 6.11
N PRO A 155 -9.28 -5.40 5.46
CA PRO A 155 -8.83 -4.59 4.33
C PRO A 155 -7.47 -3.91 4.53
N LEU A 156 -7.37 -2.94 5.43
CA LEU A 156 -6.12 -2.17 5.60
C LEU A 156 -5.00 -3.02 6.22
N TYR A 157 -5.35 -3.94 7.11
CA TYR A 157 -4.39 -4.81 7.77
C TYR A 157 -3.68 -5.76 6.78
N LEU A 158 -4.42 -6.47 5.93
CA LEU A 158 -3.83 -7.40 4.96
C LEU A 158 -3.21 -6.66 3.76
N PHE A 159 -3.71 -5.47 3.44
CA PHE A 159 -3.07 -4.59 2.47
C PHE A 159 -1.70 -4.14 2.94
N SER A 160 -1.59 -3.56 4.14
CA SER A 160 -0.32 -3.14 4.74
C SER A 160 0.66 -4.30 4.94
N TRP A 161 0.20 -5.51 5.27
CA TRP A 161 1.05 -6.70 5.40
C TRP A 161 1.79 -7.08 4.11
N LYS A 162 1.26 -6.69 2.95
CA LYS A 162 1.87 -6.92 1.63
C LYS A 162 2.78 -5.77 1.23
N ILE A 163 2.27 -4.54 1.32
CA ILE A 163 2.98 -3.38 0.77
C ILE A 163 4.12 -2.90 1.67
N ALA A 164 3.97 -2.97 3.00
CA ALA A 164 5.01 -2.51 3.94
C ALA A 164 6.36 -3.22 3.74
N PRO A 165 6.45 -4.57 3.69
CA PRO A 165 7.73 -5.24 3.44
C PRO A 165 8.29 -4.96 2.04
N ALA A 166 7.44 -4.87 1.02
CA ALA A 166 7.86 -4.56 -0.34
C ALA A 166 8.52 -3.18 -0.42
N LEU A 167 7.87 -2.16 0.13
CA LEU A 167 8.39 -0.80 0.21
C LEU A 167 9.68 -0.74 1.02
N ALA A 168 9.72 -1.40 2.18
CA ALA A 168 10.86 -1.37 3.08
C ALA A 168 12.13 -1.96 2.44
N THR A 169 11.97 -3.02 1.64
CA THR A 169 13.06 -3.69 0.94
C THR A 169 13.51 -2.98 -0.35
N GLY A 170 12.88 -1.84 -0.71
CA GLY A 170 13.25 -1.04 -1.87
C GLY A 170 12.52 -1.41 -3.16
N ASN A 171 11.44 -2.21 -3.09
CA ASN A 171 10.57 -2.45 -4.23
C ASN A 171 9.58 -1.29 -4.40
N THR A 172 9.13 -1.09 -5.64
CA THR A 172 7.95 -0.26 -5.94
C THR A 172 6.73 -1.16 -6.13
N VAL A 173 5.54 -0.64 -5.87
CA VAL A 173 4.34 -1.46 -5.72
C VAL A 173 3.22 -0.95 -6.63
N VAL A 174 2.57 -1.87 -7.34
CA VAL A 174 1.23 -1.69 -7.90
C VAL A 174 0.28 -2.56 -7.08
N ALA A 175 -0.61 -1.94 -6.33
CA ALA A 175 -1.48 -2.61 -5.37
C ALA A 175 -2.95 -2.52 -5.79
N LYS A 176 -3.69 -3.61 -5.59
CA LYS A 176 -5.15 -3.67 -5.81
C LYS A 176 -5.85 -4.17 -4.54
N PRO A 177 -6.49 -3.30 -3.75
CA PRO A 177 -7.38 -3.75 -2.69
C PRO A 177 -8.62 -4.41 -3.29
N SER A 178 -9.33 -5.19 -2.49
CA SER A 178 -10.64 -5.71 -2.90
C SER A 178 -11.58 -4.56 -3.29
N GLU A 179 -12.31 -4.75 -4.38
CA GLU A 179 -13.37 -3.88 -4.88
C GLU A 179 -14.52 -3.71 -3.87
N VAL A 180 -14.68 -4.67 -2.95
CA VAL A 180 -15.72 -4.67 -1.92
C VAL A 180 -15.36 -3.76 -0.75
N THR A 181 -14.06 -3.57 -0.49
CA THR A 181 -13.59 -2.78 0.66
C THR A 181 -12.39 -1.86 0.32
N PRO A 182 -12.55 -0.91 -0.61
CA PRO A 182 -11.44 -0.08 -1.11
C PRO A 182 -11.13 1.18 -0.30
N MET A 183 -12.02 1.62 0.60
CA MET A 183 -11.98 2.96 1.19
C MET A 183 -10.72 3.20 2.05
N THR A 184 -10.31 2.25 2.87
CA THR A 184 -9.14 2.45 3.73
C THR A 184 -7.83 2.46 2.95
N ALA A 185 -7.74 1.72 1.84
CA ALA A 185 -6.61 1.82 0.91
C ALA A 185 -6.59 3.19 0.19
N TYR A 186 -7.75 3.72 -0.18
CA TYR A 186 -7.87 5.08 -0.73
C TYR A 186 -7.42 6.14 0.29
N LEU A 187 -7.82 6.05 1.56
CA LEU A 187 -7.35 6.96 2.61
C LEU A 187 -5.84 6.85 2.84
N LEU A 188 -5.29 5.63 2.78
CA LEU A 188 -3.85 5.40 2.92
C LEU A 188 -3.04 6.18 1.88
N SER A 189 -3.55 6.32 0.65
CA SER A 189 -2.85 7.07 -0.40
C SER A 189 -2.56 8.53 -0.03
N ARG A 190 -3.49 9.17 0.69
CA ARG A 190 -3.37 10.57 1.11
C ARG A 190 -2.24 10.72 2.13
N ILE A 191 -2.18 9.81 3.10
CA ILE A 191 -1.13 9.87 4.13
C ILE A 191 0.23 9.41 3.60
N CYS A 192 0.28 8.58 2.54
CA CYS A 192 1.55 8.25 1.88
C CYS A 192 2.21 9.49 1.25
N ASN A 193 1.41 10.37 0.62
CA ASN A 193 1.90 11.66 0.12
C ASN A 193 2.42 12.54 1.27
N GLU A 194 1.65 12.64 2.36
CA GLU A 194 2.04 13.43 3.53
C GLU A 194 3.31 12.87 4.21
N ALA A 195 3.48 11.55 4.21
CA ALA A 195 4.67 10.88 4.71
C ALA A 195 5.93 11.18 3.89
N GLY A 196 5.77 11.73 2.68
CA GLY A 196 6.87 11.98 1.75
C GLY A 196 7.31 10.74 0.99
N LEU A 197 6.41 9.77 0.79
CA LEU A 197 6.68 8.63 -0.09
C LEU A 197 6.90 9.15 -1.53
N PRO A 198 8.01 8.80 -2.20
CA PRO A 198 8.27 9.32 -3.54
C PRO A 198 7.19 8.91 -4.53
N LYS A 199 6.93 9.77 -5.50
CA LYS A 199 5.94 9.52 -6.55
C LYS A 199 6.25 8.22 -7.29
N GLY A 200 5.22 7.40 -7.53
CA GLY A 200 5.33 6.12 -8.22
C GLY A 200 5.79 4.95 -7.35
N VAL A 201 6.30 5.18 -6.13
CA VAL A 201 6.77 4.09 -5.26
C VAL A 201 5.63 3.18 -4.80
N LEU A 202 4.46 3.74 -4.52
CA LEU A 202 3.21 3.01 -4.33
C LEU A 202 2.19 3.55 -5.32
N ASN A 203 1.52 2.64 -6.01
CA ASN A 203 0.36 2.94 -6.86
C ASN A 203 -0.78 2.04 -6.41
N ILE A 204 -1.98 2.59 -6.25
CA ILE A 204 -3.18 1.86 -5.84
C ILE A 204 -4.20 1.98 -6.97
N VAL A 205 -4.54 0.84 -7.56
CA VAL A 205 -5.57 0.72 -8.59
C VAL A 205 -6.80 0.02 -8.02
N HIS A 206 -7.97 0.55 -8.32
CA HIS A 206 -9.25 0.00 -7.89
C HIS A 206 -9.99 -0.60 -9.09
N GLY A 207 -10.64 -1.75 -8.92
CA GLY A 207 -11.35 -2.43 -10.00
C GLY A 207 -11.58 -3.89 -9.68
N LEU A 208 -12.18 -4.62 -10.60
CA LEU A 208 -12.49 -6.06 -10.47
C LEU A 208 -11.21 -6.90 -10.63
N GLY A 209 -11.23 -8.14 -10.15
CA GLY A 209 -10.07 -9.04 -10.22
C GLY A 209 -9.85 -9.77 -11.56
N HIS A 210 -10.83 -9.71 -12.47
CA HIS A 210 -10.78 -10.38 -13.78
C HIS A 210 -10.46 -9.42 -14.94
N THR A 211 -10.32 -8.14 -14.64
CA THR A 211 -9.83 -7.11 -15.54
C THR A 211 -8.32 -7.01 -15.36
#